data_AF-A0A1G3R9U3-F1
#
_entry.id   AF-A0A1G3R9U3-F1
#
_cell.length_a   1.000
_cell.length_b   1.000
_cell.length_c   1.000
_cell.angle_alpha   90.00
_cell.angle_beta   90.00
_cell.angle_gamma   90.00
#
_symmetry.space_group_name_H-M   'P 1'
#
loop_
_entity.id
_entity.type
_entity.pdbx_description
1 polymer ?
#
loop_
_entity_poly.entity_id
_entity_poly.type
_entity_poly.pdbx_seq_one_letter_code
_entity_poly.pdbx_strand_id
1 'polypeptide(L)'
;MSRVKTLALAVVVLFALTGCAPLFEFNLFGALDTPPTPTLADYTDAGGLDALGEDLNSPATVEALAANPSLVQEIEDYLWDTYIGDGGGVENEEDSQAAILYADLALKTSEGENLVNNVVEALLDGTLGSSSNIGTLLAAIIPPEALASEAIFTDMVEALLAANDAYEQLGIYVDFDGDGHLTNQLPPGSAPGDVVQKSIVAYTMYAMVDAVVTGLPTTESDAIVQLFLVATNATTDPRYDTDMGTLTVEPMASPPPWLQALMELAPLP
;
A
#
# COMPACT_ATOMS: atom_id res chain seq x y z
N MET A 1 19.96 -17.21 5.34
CA MET A 1 19.87 -15.75 5.57
C MET A 1 18.96 -15.53 6.76
N SER A 2 19.30 -14.63 7.68
CA SER A 2 18.46 -14.35 8.85
C SER A 2 17.19 -13.63 8.37
N ARG A 3 16.01 -14.20 8.67
CA ARG A 3 14.65 -13.75 8.27
C ARG A 3 14.31 -12.32 8.68
N VAL A 4 15.18 -11.72 9.47
CA VAL A 4 15.08 -10.40 10.08
C VAL A 4 15.63 -9.30 9.17
N LYS A 5 16.51 -9.67 8.24
CA LYS A 5 17.26 -8.73 7.40
C LYS A 5 16.38 -7.97 6.39
N THR A 6 15.27 -8.55 5.96
CA THR A 6 14.36 -7.95 4.97
C THR A 6 13.47 -6.85 5.57
N LEU A 7 13.13 -6.94 6.86
CA LEU A 7 12.14 -6.06 7.49
C LEU A 7 12.71 -4.70 7.93
N ALA A 8 13.97 -4.64 8.35
CA ALA A 8 14.65 -3.38 8.71
C ALA A 8 15.06 -2.53 7.50
N LEU A 9 14.80 -3.03 6.29
CA LEU A 9 15.32 -2.50 5.05
C LEU A 9 14.28 -1.66 4.30
N ALA A 10 13.02 -2.10 4.34
CA ALA A 10 11.82 -1.28 4.17
C ALA A 10 11.96 0.13 4.76
N VAL A 11 12.44 0.14 6.00
CA VAL A 11 12.61 1.33 6.84
C VAL A 11 13.58 2.36 6.23
N VAL A 12 14.62 1.91 5.52
CA VAL A 12 15.66 2.79 4.95
C VAL A 12 15.21 3.44 3.64
N VAL A 13 14.40 2.76 2.82
CA VAL A 13 13.80 3.37 1.62
C VAL A 13 12.76 4.43 2.01
N LEU A 14 12.04 4.19 3.11
CA LEU A 14 11.12 5.17 3.70
C LEU A 14 11.81 6.45 4.16
N PHE A 15 13.07 6.41 4.62
CA PHE A 15 13.82 7.61 5.02
C PHE A 15 14.00 8.68 3.94
N ALA A 16 13.77 8.34 2.68
CA ALA A 16 13.79 9.30 1.58
C ALA A 16 12.51 10.17 1.48
N LEU A 17 11.38 9.82 2.12
CA LEU A 17 10.05 10.42 1.86
C LEU A 17 9.62 11.55 2.82
N THR A 18 10.55 12.10 3.62
CA THR A 18 10.21 13.13 4.62
C THR A 18 10.04 14.52 4.02
N GLY A 19 8.91 14.75 3.35
CA GLY A 19 8.60 16.08 2.84
C GLY A 19 7.23 16.25 2.20
N CYS A 20 6.14 16.19 2.98
CA CYS A 20 4.94 17.07 2.91
C CYS A 20 3.86 16.57 3.88
N ALA A 21 3.19 17.50 4.57
CA ALA A 21 2.22 17.25 5.62
C ALA A 21 0.78 17.04 5.08
N PRO A 22 0.01 16.09 5.62
CA PRO A 22 -1.45 16.16 5.59
C PRO A 22 -1.97 16.31 7.03
N LEU A 23 -2.24 17.56 7.46
CA LEU A 23 -2.74 17.85 8.81
C LEU A 23 -4.18 18.40 8.80
N PHE A 24 -4.91 18.35 7.68
CA PHE A 24 -6.26 18.94 7.60
C PHE A 24 -7.21 18.26 6.61
N GLU A 25 -7.60 17.01 6.85
CA GLU A 25 -8.83 16.44 6.27
C GLU A 25 -9.67 15.69 7.32
N PHE A 26 -9.82 16.26 8.52
CA PHE A 26 -10.89 15.83 9.43
C PHE A 26 -12.19 16.55 9.07
N ASN A 27 -13.02 15.91 8.25
CA ASN A 27 -14.36 16.41 7.93
C ASN A 27 -15.35 16.09 9.07
N LEU A 28 -15.32 16.88 10.15
CA LEU A 28 -16.13 16.70 11.37
C LEU A 28 -17.66 16.71 11.14
N PHE A 29 -18.12 17.03 9.92
CA PHE A 29 -19.54 17.09 9.55
C PHE A 29 -20.03 15.92 8.69
N GLY A 30 -19.16 14.99 8.27
CA GLY A 30 -19.53 13.83 7.46
C GLY A 30 -20.40 12.80 8.19
N ALA A 31 -20.32 12.73 9.52
CA ALA A 31 -21.04 11.73 10.34
C ALA A 31 -22.55 11.98 10.49
N LEU A 32 -23.11 13.04 9.89
CA LEU A 32 -24.54 13.38 10.01
C LEU A 32 -25.37 13.03 8.78
N ASP A 33 -24.74 12.64 7.67
CA ASP A 33 -25.40 12.18 6.46
C ASP A 33 -24.79 10.83 6.12
N THR A 34 -25.54 9.73 6.29
CA THR A 34 -25.10 8.44 5.73
C THR A 34 -25.33 8.52 4.24
N PRO A 35 -24.27 8.68 3.41
CA PRO A 35 -24.46 8.71 1.98
C PRO A 35 -25.16 7.41 1.55
N PRO A 36 -25.97 7.44 0.48
CA PRO A 36 -26.49 6.22 -0.09
C PRO A 36 -25.33 5.26 -0.37
N THR A 37 -25.49 3.98 -0.03
CA THR A 37 -24.49 2.98 -0.38
C THR A 37 -24.32 2.99 -1.91
N PRO A 38 -23.10 3.17 -2.41
CA PRO A 38 -22.87 3.19 -3.84
C PRO A 38 -23.16 1.83 -4.48
N THR A 39 -23.27 1.83 -5.80
CA THR A 39 -23.45 0.64 -6.63
C THR A 39 -22.42 0.67 -7.76
N LEU A 40 -22.11 -0.48 -8.35
CA LEU A 40 -21.19 -0.54 -9.50
C LEU A 40 -21.63 0.40 -10.64
N ALA A 41 -22.93 0.53 -10.87
CA ALA A 41 -23.48 1.37 -11.93
C ALA A 41 -23.12 2.86 -11.76
N ASP A 42 -22.84 3.31 -10.53
CA ASP A 42 -22.43 4.68 -10.26
C ASP A 42 -21.00 4.96 -10.79
N TYR A 43 -20.22 3.92 -11.07
CA TYR A 43 -18.81 4.01 -11.48
C TYR A 43 -18.52 3.58 -12.91
N THR A 44 -19.47 2.97 -13.62
CA THR A 44 -19.26 2.42 -14.98
C THR A 44 -19.61 3.36 -16.13
N ASP A 45 -20.33 4.46 -15.86
CA ASP A 45 -20.72 5.44 -16.88
C ASP A 45 -19.63 6.52 -17.09
N ALA A 46 -19.81 7.40 -18.07
CA ALA A 46 -18.88 8.50 -18.31
C ALA A 46 -18.74 9.41 -17.07
N GLY A 47 -17.52 9.54 -16.56
CA GLY A 47 -17.22 10.24 -15.30
C GLY A 47 -17.34 9.37 -14.05
N GLY A 48 -17.59 8.07 -14.19
CA GLY A 48 -17.72 7.14 -13.08
C GLY A 48 -16.43 6.94 -12.29
N LEU A 49 -15.26 6.96 -12.95
CA LEU A 49 -13.96 6.94 -12.26
C LEU A 49 -13.74 8.19 -11.40
N ASP A 50 -14.12 9.37 -11.90
CA ASP A 50 -14.06 10.61 -11.11
C ASP A 50 -14.98 10.53 -9.88
N ALA A 51 -16.21 10.00 -10.06
CA ALA A 51 -17.14 9.78 -8.97
C ALA A 51 -16.60 8.80 -7.92
N LEU A 52 -15.96 7.71 -8.35
CA LEU A 52 -15.30 6.77 -7.43
C LEU A 52 -14.16 7.46 -6.67
N GLY A 53 -13.34 8.26 -7.35
CA GLY A 53 -12.28 9.04 -6.69
C GLY A 53 -12.82 10.00 -5.63
N GLU A 54 -13.94 10.67 -5.90
CA GLU A 54 -14.63 11.51 -4.91
C GLU A 54 -15.16 10.68 -3.73
N ASP A 55 -15.77 9.54 -4.00
CA ASP A 55 -16.31 8.63 -2.99
C ASP A 55 -15.22 8.02 -2.10
N LEU A 56 -14.06 7.66 -2.65
CA LEU A 56 -12.93 7.15 -1.89
C LEU A 56 -12.29 8.22 -0.99
N ASN A 57 -12.59 9.51 -1.19
CA ASN A 57 -12.21 10.59 -0.27
C ASN A 57 -13.25 10.83 0.84
N SER A 58 -14.37 10.09 0.84
CA SER A 58 -15.40 10.15 1.87
C SER A 58 -15.25 8.97 2.85
N PRO A 59 -14.86 9.20 4.12
CA PRO A 59 -14.75 8.13 5.11
C PRO A 59 -16.04 7.32 5.30
N ALA A 60 -17.20 7.98 5.19
CA ALA A 60 -18.49 7.31 5.32
C ALA A 60 -18.79 6.38 4.14
N THR A 61 -18.35 6.75 2.93
CA THR A 61 -18.49 5.89 1.75
C THR A 61 -17.53 4.72 1.81
N VAL A 62 -16.28 4.95 2.23
CA VAL A 62 -15.29 3.89 2.46
C VAL A 62 -15.78 2.89 3.51
N GLU A 63 -16.33 3.35 4.64
CA GLU A 63 -16.92 2.46 5.66
C GLU A 63 -18.08 1.63 5.08
N ALA A 64 -18.93 2.23 4.24
CA ALA A 64 -20.03 1.53 3.58
C ALA A 64 -19.54 0.48 2.56
N LEU A 65 -18.46 0.78 1.82
CA LEU A 65 -17.81 -0.14 0.89
C LEU A 65 -17.14 -1.30 1.63
N ALA A 66 -16.35 -1.02 2.67
CA ALA A 66 -15.70 -2.03 3.51
C ALA A 66 -16.72 -2.99 4.17
N ALA A 67 -17.91 -2.49 4.50
CA ALA A 67 -19.01 -3.31 5.01
C ALA A 67 -19.68 -4.20 3.93
N ASN A 68 -19.32 -4.04 2.65
CA ASN A 68 -19.86 -4.80 1.52
C ASN A 68 -18.76 -5.37 0.60
N PRO A 69 -18.02 -6.41 1.04
CA PRO A 69 -16.89 -6.97 0.29
C PRO A 69 -17.26 -7.47 -1.11
N SER A 70 -18.51 -7.89 -1.32
CA SER A 70 -18.99 -8.33 -2.65
C SER A 70 -19.02 -7.18 -3.65
N LEU A 71 -19.43 -5.98 -3.21
CA LEU A 71 -19.43 -4.79 -4.05
C LEU A 71 -18.00 -4.31 -4.30
N VAL A 72 -17.12 -4.36 -3.29
CA VAL A 72 -15.70 -4.03 -3.47
C VAL A 72 -15.09 -4.90 -4.57
N GLN A 73 -15.29 -6.22 -4.50
CA GLN A 73 -14.83 -7.14 -5.54
C GLN A 73 -15.39 -6.80 -6.93
N GLU A 74 -16.68 -6.46 -7.04
CA GLU A 74 -17.29 -6.07 -8.32
C GLU A 74 -16.65 -4.79 -8.91
N ILE A 75 -16.29 -3.83 -8.05
CA ILE A 75 -15.61 -2.59 -8.47
C ILE A 75 -14.15 -2.87 -8.82
N GLU A 76 -13.45 -3.68 -8.03
CA GLU A 76 -12.07 -4.12 -8.31
C GLU A 76 -11.99 -4.87 -9.64
N ASP A 77 -12.90 -5.80 -9.90
CA ASP A 77 -12.97 -6.55 -11.17
C ASP A 77 -13.16 -5.58 -12.35
N TYR A 78 -14.05 -4.59 -12.21
CA TYR A 78 -14.26 -3.56 -13.23
C TYR A 78 -13.02 -2.70 -13.47
N LEU A 79 -12.37 -2.23 -12.40
CA LEU A 79 -11.17 -1.41 -12.49
C LEU A 79 -10.01 -2.22 -13.10
N TRP A 80 -9.81 -3.46 -12.67
CA TRP A 80 -8.85 -4.40 -13.25
C TRP A 80 -9.07 -4.56 -14.75
N ASP A 81 -10.30 -4.88 -15.16
CA ASP A 81 -10.65 -5.00 -16.58
C ASP A 81 -10.42 -3.68 -17.34
N THR A 82 -10.55 -2.53 -16.67
CA THR A 82 -10.31 -1.21 -17.27
C THR A 82 -8.81 -0.94 -17.47
N TYR A 83 -7.96 -1.15 -16.45
CA TYR A 83 -6.54 -0.78 -16.55
C TYR A 83 -5.63 -1.88 -17.13
N ILE A 84 -6.02 -3.15 -17.07
CA ILE A 84 -5.31 -4.27 -17.71
C ILE A 84 -5.86 -4.50 -19.12
N GLY A 85 -7.19 -4.49 -19.26
CA GLY A 85 -7.91 -4.75 -20.51
C GLY A 85 -7.42 -5.99 -21.28
N ASP A 86 -7.57 -5.93 -22.61
CA ASP A 86 -6.98 -6.90 -23.55
C ASP A 86 -5.49 -6.60 -23.85
N GLY A 87 -4.98 -5.45 -23.42
CA GLY A 87 -3.64 -4.92 -23.74
C GLY A 87 -2.53 -5.43 -22.82
N GLY A 88 -2.87 -5.90 -21.62
CA GLY A 88 -1.93 -6.47 -20.65
C GLY A 88 -1.21 -5.43 -19.80
N GLY A 89 -1.77 -4.23 -19.63
CA GLY A 89 -1.23 -3.16 -18.80
C GLY A 89 -1.81 -1.78 -19.12
N VAL A 90 -1.32 -0.76 -18.43
CA VAL A 90 -1.76 0.64 -18.54
C VAL A 90 -1.23 1.26 -19.84
N GLU A 91 -2.10 1.73 -20.73
CA GLU A 91 -1.72 2.31 -22.03
C GLU A 91 -2.07 3.80 -22.17
N ASN A 92 -3.02 4.29 -21.37
CA ASN A 92 -3.54 5.64 -21.47
C ASN A 92 -3.93 6.25 -20.11
N GLU A 93 -4.46 7.47 -20.14
CA GLU A 93 -4.84 8.26 -18.96
C GLU A 93 -5.99 7.62 -18.16
N GLU A 94 -6.99 7.05 -18.85
CA GLU A 94 -8.13 6.36 -18.23
C GLU A 94 -7.66 5.07 -17.52
N ASP A 95 -6.82 4.28 -18.18
CA ASP A 95 -6.20 3.09 -17.56
C ASP A 95 -5.38 3.48 -16.33
N SER A 96 -4.63 4.59 -16.42
CA SER A 96 -3.81 5.08 -15.30
C SER A 96 -4.68 5.48 -14.12
N GLN A 97 -5.80 6.15 -14.37
CA GLN A 97 -6.76 6.54 -13.34
C GLN A 97 -7.39 5.29 -12.70
N ALA A 98 -7.79 4.31 -13.51
CA ALA A 98 -8.34 3.05 -13.02
C ALA A 98 -7.33 2.26 -12.17
N ALA A 99 -6.05 2.23 -12.54
CA ALA A 99 -5.00 1.58 -11.73
C ALA A 99 -4.80 2.27 -10.37
N ILE A 100 -4.81 3.62 -10.32
CA ILE A 100 -4.72 4.37 -9.07
C ILE A 100 -5.95 4.08 -8.19
N LEU A 101 -7.15 4.12 -8.76
CA LEU A 101 -8.40 3.88 -8.04
C LEU A 101 -8.51 2.43 -7.55
N TYR A 102 -7.97 1.46 -8.30
CA TYR A 102 -7.91 0.06 -7.86
C TYR A 102 -7.06 -0.08 -6.61
N ALA A 103 -5.85 0.49 -6.62
CA ALA A 103 -4.97 0.49 -5.46
C ALA A 103 -5.59 1.22 -4.27
N ASP A 104 -6.21 2.38 -4.50
CA ASP A 104 -6.87 3.16 -3.44
C ASP A 104 -8.06 2.43 -2.84
N LEU A 105 -8.91 1.81 -3.66
CA LEU A 105 -10.05 1.03 -3.18
C LEU A 105 -9.57 -0.10 -2.27
N ALA A 106 -8.64 -0.94 -2.75
CA ALA A 106 -8.10 -2.06 -1.98
C ALA A 106 -7.51 -1.62 -0.62
N LEU A 107 -6.71 -0.54 -0.63
CA LEU A 107 -6.07 -0.04 0.59
C LEU A 107 -7.06 0.60 1.56
N LYS A 108 -8.04 1.36 1.07
CA LYS A 108 -9.01 2.10 1.90
C LYS A 108 -10.09 1.19 2.48
N THR A 109 -10.48 0.12 1.79
CA THR A 109 -11.46 -0.84 2.30
C THR A 109 -10.85 -1.95 3.15
N SER A 110 -9.54 -1.88 3.41
CA SER A 110 -8.79 -2.77 4.31
C SER A 110 -8.02 -1.95 5.36
N GLU A 111 -7.20 -2.61 6.18
CA GLU A 111 -6.24 -1.93 7.06
C GLU A 111 -4.97 -1.44 6.32
N GLY A 112 -4.91 -1.58 4.99
CA GLY A 112 -3.77 -1.22 4.16
C GLY A 112 -3.44 0.27 4.23
N GLU A 113 -4.44 1.15 4.13
CA GLU A 113 -4.24 2.61 4.25
C GLU A 113 -3.73 3.00 5.65
N ASN A 114 -4.22 2.35 6.71
CA ASN A 114 -3.75 2.59 8.07
C ASN A 114 -2.27 2.17 8.24
N LEU A 115 -1.84 1.05 7.63
CA LEU A 115 -0.42 0.68 7.61
C LEU A 115 0.41 1.75 6.90
N VAL A 116 0.00 2.22 5.72
CA VAL A 116 0.71 3.28 4.96
C VAL A 116 0.85 4.53 5.82
N ASN A 117 -0.24 5.00 6.43
CA ASN A 117 -0.25 6.18 7.29
C ASN A 117 0.66 6.01 8.51
N ASN A 118 0.55 4.89 9.23
CA ASN A 118 1.39 4.63 10.40
C ASN A 118 2.88 4.55 10.05
N VAL A 119 3.21 3.98 8.88
CA VAL A 119 4.58 3.93 8.37
C VAL A 119 5.12 5.34 8.10
N VAL A 120 4.32 6.21 7.48
CA VAL A 120 4.69 7.63 7.23
C VAL A 120 4.80 8.41 8.55
N GLU A 121 3.90 8.19 9.50
CA GLU A 121 3.96 8.82 10.82
C GLU A 121 5.20 8.40 11.60
N ALA A 122 5.48 7.09 11.65
CA ALA A 122 6.66 6.52 12.31
C ALA A 122 7.98 6.95 11.64
N LEU A 123 7.92 7.39 10.39
CA LEU A 123 9.04 8.01 9.70
C LEU A 123 9.24 9.45 10.17
N LEU A 124 8.18 10.25 10.13
CA LEU A 124 8.19 11.67 10.43
C LEU A 124 8.54 11.96 11.90
N ASP A 125 8.13 11.09 12.82
CA ASP A 125 8.44 11.21 14.25
C ASP A 125 9.84 10.65 14.63
N GLY A 126 10.53 10.00 13.69
CA GLY A 126 11.84 9.39 13.88
C GLY A 126 11.83 8.04 14.61
N THR A 127 10.65 7.45 14.86
CA THR A 127 10.50 6.12 15.48
C THR A 127 11.24 5.06 14.66
N LEU A 128 11.12 5.11 13.33
CA LEU A 128 11.79 4.21 12.40
C LEU A 128 13.34 4.23 12.53
N GLY A 129 13.91 5.38 12.89
CA GLY A 129 15.37 5.59 12.90
C GLY A 129 15.99 5.46 14.28
N SER A 130 15.17 5.52 15.32
CA SER A 130 15.58 5.48 16.72
C SER A 130 15.21 4.18 17.43
N SER A 131 14.25 3.41 16.90
CA SER A 131 13.87 2.13 17.49
C SER A 131 14.99 1.10 17.30
N SER A 132 15.53 0.61 18.42
CA SER A 132 16.41 -0.55 18.43
C SER A 132 15.65 -1.87 18.55
N ASN A 133 14.32 -1.83 18.71
CA ASN A 133 13.48 -2.99 19.04
C ASN A 133 12.43 -3.21 17.95
N ILE A 134 12.49 -4.37 17.30
CA ILE A 134 11.63 -4.70 16.17
C ILE A 134 10.14 -4.80 16.58
N GLY A 135 9.86 -5.24 17.80
CA GLY A 135 8.49 -5.32 18.32
C GLY A 135 7.84 -3.95 18.47
N THR A 136 8.58 -2.98 19.01
CA THR A 136 8.14 -1.57 19.12
C THR A 136 7.89 -0.99 17.74
N LEU A 137 8.76 -1.30 16.77
CA LEU A 137 8.60 -0.84 15.40
C LEU A 137 7.34 -1.40 14.75
N LEU A 138 7.16 -2.73 14.83
CA LEU A 138 6.00 -3.42 14.26
C LEU A 138 4.69 -2.98 14.92
N ALA A 139 4.69 -2.76 16.23
CA ALA A 139 3.54 -2.22 16.95
C ALA A 139 3.22 -0.75 16.60
N ALA A 140 4.23 0.01 16.14
CA ALA A 140 4.02 1.40 15.71
C ALA A 140 3.44 1.48 14.30
N ILE A 141 3.78 0.52 13.42
CA ILE A 141 3.35 0.57 12.01
C ILE A 141 2.11 -0.28 11.73
N ILE A 142 1.99 -1.48 12.31
CA ILE A 142 0.87 -2.39 12.02
C ILE A 142 -0.36 -1.96 12.84
N PRO A 143 -1.54 -1.76 12.21
CA PRO A 143 -2.77 -1.46 12.92
C PRO A 143 -3.08 -2.51 14.02
N PRO A 144 -3.52 -2.09 15.22
CA PRO A 144 -3.73 -3.00 16.33
C PRO A 144 -4.82 -4.04 16.04
N GLU A 145 -5.81 -3.72 15.22
CA GLU A 145 -6.86 -4.60 14.73
C GLU A 145 -6.27 -5.76 13.90
N ALA A 146 -5.33 -5.44 13.00
CA ALA A 146 -4.59 -6.43 12.22
C ALA A 146 -3.68 -7.30 13.10
N LEU A 147 -3.00 -6.72 14.11
CA LEU A 147 -2.22 -7.51 15.07
C LEU A 147 -3.09 -8.44 15.93
N ALA A 148 -4.35 -8.10 16.15
CA ALA A 148 -5.28 -8.88 16.95
C ALA A 148 -6.00 -10.00 16.17
N SER A 149 -5.98 -9.96 14.83
CA SER A 149 -6.76 -10.86 13.97
C SER A 149 -5.98 -11.26 12.72
N GLU A 150 -5.68 -12.56 12.60
CA GLU A 150 -5.02 -13.12 11.41
C GLU A 150 -5.79 -12.82 10.12
N ALA A 151 -7.13 -12.84 10.16
CA ALA A 151 -7.95 -12.52 9.00
C ALA A 151 -7.77 -11.07 8.55
N ILE A 152 -7.83 -10.11 9.48
CA ILE A 152 -7.65 -8.68 9.17
C ILE A 152 -6.23 -8.41 8.68
N PHE A 153 -5.23 -9.09 9.28
CA PHE A 153 -3.85 -9.01 8.82
C PHE A 153 -3.69 -9.55 7.39
N THR A 154 -4.31 -10.69 7.08
CA THR A 154 -4.28 -11.26 5.73
C THR A 154 -4.93 -10.33 4.72
N ASP A 155 -6.14 -9.84 5.01
CA ASP A 155 -6.85 -8.89 4.14
C ASP A 155 -6.02 -7.62 3.87
N MET A 156 -5.33 -7.10 4.90
CA MET A 156 -4.41 -5.97 4.78
C MET A 156 -3.23 -6.26 3.85
N VAL A 157 -2.60 -7.44 3.99
CA VAL A 157 -1.45 -7.81 3.16
C VAL A 157 -1.89 -8.06 1.72
N GLU A 158 -3.00 -8.78 1.51
CA GLU A 158 -3.56 -9.03 0.17
C GLU A 158 -3.91 -7.70 -0.54
N ALA A 159 -4.50 -6.73 0.17
CA ALA A 159 -4.74 -5.39 -0.36
C ALA A 159 -3.46 -4.66 -0.78
N LEU A 160 -2.37 -4.78 -0.01
CA LEU A 160 -1.06 -4.21 -0.36
C LEU A 160 -0.43 -4.90 -1.58
N LEU A 161 -0.62 -6.21 -1.73
CA LEU A 161 -0.16 -6.95 -2.91
C LEU A 161 -0.95 -6.53 -4.16
N ALA A 162 -2.28 -6.45 -4.05
CA ALA A 162 -3.15 -5.96 -5.11
C ALA A 162 -2.79 -4.52 -5.53
N ALA A 163 -2.55 -3.64 -4.55
CA ALA A 163 -2.08 -2.28 -4.82
C ALA A 163 -0.70 -2.26 -5.49
N ASN A 164 0.25 -3.12 -5.07
CA ASN A 164 1.56 -3.22 -5.70
C ASN A 164 1.44 -3.58 -7.19
N ASP A 165 0.59 -4.55 -7.54
CA ASP A 165 0.41 -4.98 -8.92
C ASP A 165 -0.13 -3.83 -9.79
N ALA A 166 -1.11 -3.07 -9.30
CA ALA A 166 -1.61 -1.88 -9.99
C ALA A 166 -0.55 -0.78 -10.13
N TYR A 167 0.24 -0.53 -9.08
CA TYR A 167 1.34 0.45 -9.11
C TYR A 167 2.49 0.02 -10.01
N GLU A 168 2.78 -1.27 -10.14
CA GLU A 168 3.76 -1.77 -11.09
C GLU A 168 3.31 -1.47 -12.52
N GLN A 169 2.05 -1.74 -12.87
CA GLN A 169 1.52 -1.41 -14.20
C GLN A 169 1.54 0.11 -14.46
N LEU A 170 1.15 0.92 -13.47
CA LEU A 170 1.24 2.37 -13.55
C LEU A 170 2.69 2.84 -13.72
N GLY A 171 3.63 2.26 -12.98
CA GLY A 171 5.04 2.59 -13.06
C GLY A 171 5.65 2.25 -14.42
N ILE A 172 5.26 1.12 -15.02
CA ILE A 172 5.64 0.74 -16.39
C ILE A 172 5.09 1.75 -17.40
N TYR A 173 3.86 2.23 -17.21
CA TYR A 173 3.30 3.27 -18.07
C TYR A 173 4.07 4.59 -17.94
N VAL A 174 4.38 5.00 -16.71
CA VAL A 174 5.14 6.23 -16.43
C VAL A 174 6.57 6.14 -16.97
N ASP A 175 7.20 4.96 -16.88
CA ASP A 175 8.54 4.58 -17.37
C ASP A 175 8.46 3.72 -18.64
N PHE A 176 7.79 4.21 -19.68
CA PHE A 176 7.48 3.39 -20.86
C PHE A 176 8.72 2.79 -21.55
N ASP A 177 9.89 3.44 -21.46
CA ASP A 177 11.16 2.94 -22.00
C ASP A 177 12.02 2.15 -20.98
N GLY A 178 11.60 2.08 -19.72
CA GLY A 178 12.19 1.24 -18.68
C GLY A 178 13.56 1.71 -18.20
N ASP A 179 13.85 3.00 -18.34
CA ASP A 179 15.13 3.59 -17.94
C ASP A 179 15.12 4.16 -16.51
N GLY A 180 13.96 4.13 -15.86
CA GLY A 180 13.74 4.63 -14.51
C GLY A 180 13.39 6.11 -14.45
N HIS A 181 13.13 6.76 -15.60
CA HIS A 181 12.77 8.16 -15.70
C HIS A 181 11.35 8.39 -16.24
N LEU A 182 10.78 9.54 -15.89
CA LEU A 182 9.44 9.92 -16.33
C LEU A 182 9.35 10.13 -17.84
N THR A 183 8.59 9.26 -18.51
CA THR A 183 8.16 9.44 -19.91
C THR A 183 6.72 9.97 -20.00
N ASN A 184 5.81 9.46 -19.16
CA ASN A 184 4.40 9.87 -19.11
C ASN A 184 4.05 10.59 -17.79
N GLN A 185 2.92 11.30 -17.79
CA GLN A 185 2.40 11.99 -16.61
C GLN A 185 1.23 11.20 -16.01
N LEU A 186 1.02 11.36 -14.70
CA LEU A 186 -0.21 10.88 -14.05
C LEU A 186 -1.44 11.65 -14.54
N PRO A 187 -2.65 11.05 -14.47
CA PRO A 187 -3.88 11.75 -14.79
C PRO A 187 -4.07 13.02 -13.95
N PRO A 188 -4.68 14.08 -14.49
CA PRO A 188 -5.00 15.30 -13.75
C PRO A 188 -5.79 15.00 -12.48
N GLY A 189 -5.49 15.71 -11.40
CA GLY A 189 -6.15 15.50 -10.10
C GLY A 189 -5.54 14.39 -9.25
N SER A 190 -4.67 13.54 -9.83
CA SER A 190 -3.85 12.61 -9.04
C SER A 190 -2.99 13.38 -8.05
N ALA A 191 -2.79 12.82 -6.85
CA ALA A 191 -1.85 13.33 -5.86
C ALA A 191 -0.53 12.51 -5.96
N PRO A 192 0.50 12.96 -6.70
CA PRO A 192 1.65 12.11 -6.99
C PRO A 192 2.42 11.69 -5.75
N GLY A 193 2.47 12.53 -4.72
CA GLY A 193 3.08 12.19 -3.43
C GLY A 193 2.37 11.04 -2.72
N ASP A 194 1.05 10.98 -2.80
CA ASP A 194 0.25 9.90 -2.20
C ASP A 194 0.46 8.57 -2.96
N VAL A 195 0.42 8.61 -4.30
CA VAL A 195 0.75 7.47 -5.17
C VAL A 195 2.16 6.92 -4.87
N VAL A 196 3.16 7.79 -4.72
CA VAL A 196 4.53 7.38 -4.39
C VAL A 196 4.62 6.76 -2.99
N GLN A 197 3.96 7.35 -1.99
CA GLN A 197 3.97 6.80 -0.63
C GLN A 197 3.33 5.41 -0.58
N LYS A 198 2.14 5.26 -1.16
CA LYS A 198 1.41 4.00 -1.20
C LYS A 198 2.17 2.93 -2.00
N SER A 199 2.71 3.26 -3.18
CA SER A 199 3.49 2.32 -4.00
C SER A 199 4.75 1.81 -3.29
N ILE A 200 5.45 2.65 -2.53
CA ILE A 200 6.64 2.22 -1.78
C ILE A 200 6.27 1.23 -0.67
N VAL A 201 5.19 1.50 0.07
CA VAL A 201 4.73 0.61 1.14
C VAL A 201 4.19 -0.71 0.57
N ALA A 202 3.43 -0.64 -0.52
CA ALA A 202 2.92 -1.81 -1.24
C ALA A 202 4.07 -2.70 -1.76
N TYR A 203 5.05 -2.11 -2.46
CA TYR A 203 6.24 -2.82 -2.95
C TYR A 203 7.06 -3.43 -1.82
N THR A 204 7.18 -2.71 -0.70
CA THR A 204 7.85 -3.22 0.49
C THR A 204 7.18 -4.48 1.02
N MET A 205 5.84 -4.47 1.09
CA MET A 205 5.08 -5.65 1.52
C MET A 205 5.27 -6.81 0.54
N TYR A 206 5.17 -6.56 -0.77
CA TYR A 206 5.46 -7.56 -1.80
C TYR A 206 6.84 -8.19 -1.63
N ALA A 207 7.89 -7.37 -1.48
CA ALA A 207 9.25 -7.86 -1.29
C ALA A 207 9.42 -8.68 0.01
N MET A 208 8.67 -8.34 1.06
CA MET A 208 8.65 -9.13 2.30
C MET A 208 8.00 -10.50 2.10
N VAL A 209 6.85 -10.55 1.43
CA VAL A 209 6.14 -11.80 1.12
C VAL A 209 7.00 -12.68 0.20
N ASP A 210 7.52 -12.13 -0.91
CA ASP A 210 8.40 -12.84 -1.84
C ASP A 210 9.65 -13.39 -1.15
N ALA A 211 10.28 -12.63 -0.25
CA ALA A 211 11.43 -13.11 0.51
C ALA A 211 11.10 -14.32 1.42
N VAL A 212 9.88 -14.38 1.96
CA VAL A 212 9.42 -15.52 2.76
C VAL A 212 9.12 -16.72 1.85
N VAL A 213 8.44 -16.52 0.71
CA VAL A 213 8.13 -17.55 -0.29
C VAL A 213 9.37 -18.14 -0.95
N THR A 214 10.38 -17.32 -1.24
CA THR A 214 11.64 -17.79 -1.85
C THR A 214 12.57 -18.42 -0.81
N GLY A 215 12.54 -17.93 0.43
CA GLY A 215 13.34 -18.43 1.55
C GLY A 215 12.81 -19.72 2.17
N LEU A 216 11.51 -20.00 2.02
CA LEU A 216 10.82 -21.20 2.53
C LEU A 216 10.00 -21.77 1.38
N PRO A 217 10.11 -23.07 1.02
CA PRO A 217 9.28 -23.65 -0.03
C PRO A 217 7.82 -23.72 0.43
N THR A 218 7.10 -22.61 0.32
CA THR A 218 5.80 -22.34 0.92
C THR A 218 4.92 -21.55 -0.05
N THR A 219 3.60 -21.51 0.16
CA THR A 219 2.70 -20.68 -0.65
C THR A 219 2.67 -19.22 -0.17
N GLU A 220 2.14 -18.31 -0.98
CA GLU A 220 1.91 -16.92 -0.58
C GLU A 220 1.04 -16.81 0.68
N SER A 221 -0.09 -17.53 0.71
CA SER A 221 -0.97 -17.59 1.88
C SER A 221 -0.22 -18.08 3.13
N ASP A 222 0.60 -19.12 3.01
CA ASP A 222 1.44 -19.57 4.13
C ASP A 222 2.46 -18.50 4.57
N ALA A 223 3.03 -17.74 3.62
CA ALA A 223 3.96 -16.67 3.90
C ALA A 223 3.31 -15.53 4.68
N ILE A 224 2.08 -15.15 4.32
CA ILE A 224 1.29 -14.14 5.04
C ILE A 224 1.03 -14.60 6.48
N VAL A 225 0.63 -15.85 6.69
CA VAL A 225 0.44 -16.43 8.03
C VAL A 225 1.75 -16.42 8.83
N GLN A 226 2.90 -16.72 8.20
CA GLN A 226 4.19 -16.60 8.87
C GLN A 226 4.52 -15.17 9.27
N LEU A 227 4.22 -14.18 8.42
CA LEU A 227 4.40 -12.75 8.74
C LEU A 227 3.53 -12.34 9.92
N PHE A 228 2.27 -12.78 9.96
CA PHE A 228 1.37 -12.55 11.10
C PHE A 228 1.95 -13.13 12.41
N LEU A 229 2.43 -14.38 12.38
CA LEU A 229 3.04 -15.01 13.54
C LEU A 229 4.31 -14.28 14.00
N VAL A 230 5.13 -13.79 13.06
CA VAL A 230 6.31 -12.99 13.40
C VAL A 230 5.90 -11.67 14.04
N ALA A 231 4.94 -10.95 13.46
CA ALA A 231 4.46 -9.67 13.96
C ALA A 231 3.86 -9.77 15.36
N THR A 232 2.99 -10.76 15.59
CA THR A 232 2.37 -10.99 16.89
C THR A 232 3.38 -11.43 17.95
N ASN A 233 4.30 -12.33 17.64
CA ASN A 233 5.33 -12.74 18.60
C ASN A 233 6.31 -11.62 18.93
N ALA A 234 6.72 -10.83 17.94
CA ALA A 234 7.62 -9.70 18.15
C ALA A 234 6.99 -8.61 19.03
N THR A 235 5.68 -8.38 18.91
CA THR A 235 4.95 -7.37 19.68
C THR A 235 4.57 -7.85 21.09
N THR A 236 4.49 -9.16 21.33
CA THR A 236 4.03 -9.72 22.61
C THR A 236 5.12 -10.38 23.47
N ASP A 237 6.23 -10.86 22.88
CA ASP A 237 7.36 -11.45 23.62
C ASP A 237 8.63 -10.58 23.48
N PRO A 238 9.03 -9.83 24.52
CA PRO A 238 10.24 -9.02 24.52
C PRO A 238 11.53 -9.81 24.25
N ARG A 239 11.53 -11.14 24.44
CA ARG A 239 12.69 -12.00 24.20
C ARG A 239 12.88 -12.30 22.71
N TYR A 240 11.85 -12.12 21.90
CA TYR A 240 11.93 -12.32 20.46
C TYR A 240 13.04 -11.44 19.86
N ASP A 241 13.20 -10.22 20.36
CA ASP A 241 14.23 -9.25 19.94
C ASP A 241 15.66 -9.74 20.25
N THR A 242 15.87 -10.42 21.39
CA THR A 242 17.21 -10.92 21.79
C THR A 242 17.68 -12.13 21.00
N ASP A 243 16.76 -12.94 20.47
CA ASP A 243 17.08 -14.16 19.73
C ASP A 243 17.33 -13.88 18.22
N MET A 244 16.94 -12.71 17.73
CA MET A 244 17.04 -12.31 16.32
C MET A 244 18.46 -11.87 15.90
N GLY A 245 19.35 -11.66 16.88
CA GLY A 245 20.73 -11.20 16.66
C GLY A 245 20.80 -9.73 16.21
N THR A 246 21.99 -9.11 16.27
CA THR A 246 22.19 -7.76 15.71
C THR A 246 21.84 -7.77 14.22
N LEU A 247 20.78 -7.03 13.90
CA LEU A 247 20.24 -6.83 12.57
C LEU A 247 21.28 -6.11 11.71
N THR A 248 22.07 -6.84 10.91
CA THR A 248 22.89 -6.21 9.88
C THR A 248 22.03 -5.94 8.67
N VAL A 249 21.68 -4.67 8.49
CA VAL A 249 20.99 -4.15 7.31
C VAL A 249 21.95 -4.26 6.13
N GLU A 250 21.66 -5.16 5.20
CA GLU A 250 22.27 -5.10 3.87
C GLU A 250 21.44 -4.10 3.05
N PRO A 251 22.05 -3.15 2.32
CA PRO A 251 21.30 -2.21 1.49
C PRO A 251 20.45 -2.99 0.47
N MET A 252 19.25 -2.49 0.15
CA MET A 252 18.41 -3.11 -0.87
C MET A 252 19.21 -3.17 -2.16
N ALA A 253 18.90 -4.17 -2.97
CA ALA A 253 19.04 -3.97 -4.41
C ALA A 253 18.33 -2.64 -4.77
N SER A 254 18.88 -1.92 -5.74
CA SER A 254 18.21 -0.70 -6.25
C SER A 254 16.71 -0.99 -6.46
N PRO A 255 15.80 -0.07 -6.09
CA PRO A 255 14.37 -0.23 -6.40
C PRO A 255 14.19 -0.55 -7.90
N PRO A 256 13.16 -1.31 -8.29
CA PRO A 256 12.94 -1.60 -9.70
C PRO A 256 12.73 -0.31 -10.50
N PRO A 257 13.05 -0.27 -11.81
CA PRO A 257 12.91 0.93 -12.63
C PRO A 257 11.54 1.62 -12.54
N TRP A 258 10.46 0.82 -12.60
CA TRP A 258 9.09 1.34 -12.48
C TRP A 258 8.85 2.14 -11.19
N LEU A 259 9.42 1.68 -10.06
CA LEU A 259 9.29 2.36 -8.77
C LEU A 259 10.17 3.61 -8.71
N GLN A 260 11.37 3.56 -9.32
CA GLN A 260 12.22 4.74 -9.44
C GLN A 260 11.52 5.85 -10.21
N ALA A 261 10.86 5.52 -11.32
CA ALA A 261 10.12 6.49 -12.10
C ALA A 261 8.95 7.08 -11.32
N LEU A 262 8.17 6.27 -10.60
CA LEU A 262 7.14 6.82 -9.70
C LEU A 262 7.75 7.79 -8.68
N MET A 263 8.88 7.44 -8.06
CA MET A 263 9.58 8.32 -7.11
C MET A 263 10.01 9.67 -7.72
N GLU A 264 10.25 9.75 -9.03
CA GLU A 264 10.56 11.02 -9.71
C GLU A 264 9.33 11.95 -9.83
N LEU A 265 8.10 11.43 -9.75
CA LEU A 265 6.87 12.23 -9.83
C LEU A 265 6.71 13.20 -8.65
N ALA A 266 7.25 12.82 -7.49
CA ALA A 266 7.22 13.61 -6.28
C ALA A 266 8.66 13.92 -5.87
N PRO A 267 9.35 14.83 -6.60
CA PRO A 267 10.74 15.15 -6.31
C PRO A 267 10.85 15.58 -4.86
N LEU A 268 11.66 14.82 -4.12
CA LEU A 268 11.95 15.05 -2.72
C LEU A 268 12.45 16.50 -2.57
N PRO A 269 11.88 17.30 -1.65
CA PRO A 269 12.31 18.68 -1.44
C PRO A 269 13.76 18.81 -0.97
#